data_AF-A0A938E6U1-F1
#
_entry.id   AF-A0A938E6U1-F1
#
_cell.length_a   1.000
_cell.length_b   1.000
_cell.length_c   1.000
_cell.angle_alpha   90.00
_cell.angle_beta   90.00
_cell.angle_gamma   90.00
#
_symmetry.space_group_name_H-M   'P 1'
#
loop_
_entity.id
_entity.type
_entity.pdbx_description
1 polymer ?
#
loop_
_entity_poly.entity_id
_entity_poly.type
_entity_poly.pdbx_seq_one_letter_code
_entity_poly.pdbx_strand_id
1 'polypeptide(L)'
;MAFQGFGGRKVVAAFDGGRLSTDGGVLLLREVAEGSGMLRRFARCFVDHRNPELIEHTVEELVSQRILAQACGYEDLEDHDVLRDDALLAMASGKRDATGEGRRRKRDRGHALAGKSTLNRLELTPTNAT
;
A
#
# COMPACT_ATOMS: atom_id res chain seq x y z
N MET A 1 2.86 -14.60 -17.98
CA MET A 1 2.22 -13.35 -18.46
C MET A 1 2.98 -12.17 -17.88
N ALA A 2 3.25 -11.10 -18.65
CA ALA A 2 3.99 -9.92 -18.16
C ALA A 2 3.06 -8.72 -18.01
N PHE A 3 3.26 -7.94 -16.94
CA PHE A 3 2.56 -6.70 -16.65
C PHE A 3 3.51 -5.50 -16.75
N GLN A 4 2.96 -4.30 -16.66
CA GLN A 4 3.76 -3.08 -16.59
C GLN A 4 4.76 -3.15 -15.43
N GLY A 5 5.99 -2.72 -15.71
CA GLY A 5 7.07 -2.73 -14.72
C GLY A 5 6.85 -1.71 -13.61
N PHE A 6 7.50 -1.94 -12.47
CA PHE A 6 7.44 -1.07 -11.31
C PHE A 6 8.84 -0.82 -10.73
N GLY A 7 9.22 0.45 -10.59
CA GLY A 7 10.52 0.85 -10.03
C GLY A 7 11.72 0.16 -10.70
N GLY A 8 11.71 0.07 -12.04
CA GLY A 8 12.76 -0.57 -12.84
C GLY A 8 12.74 -2.11 -12.84
N ARG A 9 11.78 -2.75 -12.16
CA ARG A 9 11.63 -4.21 -12.10
C ARG A 9 10.52 -4.71 -13.03
N LYS A 10 10.69 -5.91 -13.57
CA LYS A 10 9.64 -6.60 -14.33
C LYS A 10 8.62 -7.21 -13.38
N VAL A 11 7.34 -7.11 -13.72
CA VAL A 11 6.23 -7.77 -13.00
C VAL A 11 5.73 -8.91 -13.87
N VAL A 12 5.82 -10.14 -13.36
CA VAL A 12 5.53 -11.36 -14.12
C VAL A 12 4.61 -12.25 -13.30
N ALA A 13 3.54 -12.73 -13.91
CA ALA A 13 2.74 -13.83 -13.35
C ALA A 13 3.52 -15.13 -13.55
N ALA A 14 3.97 -15.71 -12.44
CA ALA A 14 4.61 -17.02 -12.37
C ALA A 14 3.69 -18.00 -11.63
N PHE A 15 3.71 -19.27 -12.05
CA PHE A 15 2.92 -20.35 -11.45
C PHE A 15 3.83 -21.39 -10.78
N ASP A 16 4.90 -20.90 -10.15
CA ASP A 16 5.95 -21.68 -9.51
C ASP A 16 5.82 -21.74 -7.97
N GLY A 17 4.73 -21.17 -7.43
CA GLY A 17 4.47 -21.17 -5.99
C GLY A 17 5.31 -20.16 -5.20
N GLY A 18 5.91 -19.15 -5.85
CA GLY A 18 6.67 -18.09 -5.20
C GLY A 18 5.83 -17.18 -4.27
N ARG A 19 5.90 -15.85 -4.46
CA ARG A 19 5.03 -14.93 -3.70
C ARG A 19 3.62 -15.00 -4.26
N LEU A 20 2.69 -15.46 -3.43
CA LEU A 20 1.29 -15.61 -3.79
C LEU A 20 0.49 -14.37 -3.38
N SER A 21 -0.50 -14.03 -4.19
CA SER A 21 -1.53 -13.05 -3.89
C SER A 21 -2.84 -13.54 -4.51
N THR A 22 -3.94 -13.35 -3.79
CA THR A 22 -5.30 -13.62 -4.28
C THR A 22 -5.85 -12.49 -5.14
N ASP A 23 -5.21 -11.32 -5.10
CA ASP A 23 -5.73 -10.06 -5.63
C ASP A 23 -5.04 -9.66 -6.93
N GLY A 24 -4.87 -10.62 -7.85
CA GLY A 24 -4.23 -10.39 -9.16
C GLY A 24 -4.82 -9.20 -9.94
N GLY A 25 -6.13 -8.95 -9.77
CA GLY A 25 -6.85 -7.83 -10.38
C GLY A 25 -6.40 -6.44 -9.92
N VAL A 26 -5.74 -6.32 -8.77
CA VAL A 26 -5.25 -5.04 -8.24
C VAL A 26 -4.26 -4.35 -9.18
N LEU A 27 -3.58 -5.12 -10.03
CA LEU A 27 -2.69 -4.58 -11.07
C LEU A 27 -3.45 -3.71 -12.08
N LEU A 28 -4.66 -4.10 -12.45
CA LEU A 28 -5.49 -3.32 -13.36
C LEU A 28 -5.97 -2.03 -12.69
N LEU A 29 -6.37 -2.12 -11.42
CA LEU A 29 -6.77 -0.96 -10.62
C LEU A 29 -5.61 0.04 -10.48
N ARG A 30 -4.39 -0.46 -10.23
CA ARG A 30 -3.17 0.34 -10.19
C ARG A 30 -2.96 1.08 -11.50
N GLU A 31 -3.04 0.42 -12.65
CA GLU A 31 -2.83 1.09 -13.95
C GLU A 31 -3.86 2.19 -14.23
N VAL A 32 -5.13 1.96 -13.86
CA VAL A 32 -6.18 2.99 -13.97
C VAL A 32 -5.91 4.16 -13.01
N ALA A 33 -5.52 3.87 -11.77
CA ALA A 33 -5.21 4.88 -10.76
C ALA A 33 -3.99 5.73 -11.13
N GLU A 34 -2.93 5.11 -11.66
CA GLU A 34 -1.73 5.77 -12.15
C GLU A 34 -2.02 6.63 -13.39
N GLY A 35 -2.73 6.07 -14.38
CA GLY A 35 -3.08 6.78 -15.61
C GLY A 35 -3.97 8.01 -15.37
N SER A 36 -4.86 7.94 -14.37
CA SER A 36 -5.70 9.08 -13.95
C SER A 36 -5.02 10.02 -12.95
N GLY A 37 -3.95 9.57 -12.28
CA GLY A 37 -3.33 10.25 -11.16
C GLY A 37 -4.26 10.47 -9.96
N MET A 38 -5.35 9.71 -9.85
CA MET A 38 -6.42 9.94 -8.88
C MET A 38 -5.92 9.81 -7.43
N LEU A 39 -5.19 8.75 -7.11
CA LEU A 39 -4.69 8.50 -5.75
C LEU A 39 -3.72 9.60 -5.29
N ARG A 40 -2.79 10.00 -6.15
CA ARG A 40 -1.88 11.13 -5.90
C ARG A 40 -2.63 12.44 -5.66
N ARG A 41 -3.66 12.73 -6.45
CA ARG A 41 -4.47 13.94 -6.30
C ARG A 41 -5.27 13.92 -5.00
N PHE A 42 -5.84 12.77 -4.64
CA PHE A 42 -6.56 12.60 -3.39
C PHE A 42 -5.63 12.73 -2.17
N ALA A 43 -4.44 12.13 -2.22
CA ALA A 43 -3.45 12.25 -1.16
C ALA A 43 -3.00 13.70 -0.91
N ARG A 44 -2.96 14.54 -1.94
CA ARG A 44 -2.64 15.98 -1.81
C ARG A 44 -3.71 16.80 -1.09
N CYS A 45 -4.91 16.26 -0.88
CA CYS A 45 -5.94 16.90 -0.07
C CYS A 45 -5.64 16.82 1.44
N PHE A 46 -4.65 16.02 1.85
CA PHE A 46 -4.26 15.86 3.24
C PHE A 46 -3.10 16.79 3.59
N VAL A 47 -3.11 17.28 4.82
CA VAL A 47 -1.95 17.90 5.46
C VAL A 47 -1.35 16.87 6.41
N ASP A 48 -0.10 16.47 6.16
CA ASP A 48 0.58 15.49 7.00
C ASP A 48 1.29 16.20 8.18
N HIS A 49 0.67 16.16 9.35
CA HIS A 49 1.20 16.77 10.58
C HIS A 49 2.23 15.89 11.30
N ARG A 50 2.50 14.67 10.81
CA ARG A 50 3.44 13.74 11.44
C ARG A 50 4.87 14.26 11.27
N ASN A 51 5.76 13.94 12.22
CA ASN A 51 7.18 14.25 12.07
C ASN A 51 7.75 13.55 10.81
N PRO A 52 8.25 14.29 9.82
CA PRO A 52 8.78 13.72 8.57
C PRO A 52 9.86 12.66 8.76
N GLU A 53 10.68 12.75 9.81
CA GLU A 53 11.76 11.80 10.10
C GLU A 53 11.27 10.43 10.60
N LEU A 54 9.99 10.34 10.96
CA LEU A 54 9.34 9.13 11.47
C LEU A 54 8.37 8.51 10.46
N ILE A 55 8.22 9.12 9.27
CA ILE A 55 7.32 8.63 8.22
C ILE A 55 7.96 7.45 7.48
N GLU A 56 7.42 6.25 7.69
CA GLU A 56 7.72 5.08 6.85
C GLU A 56 6.63 4.77 5.81
N HIS A 57 5.46 5.39 5.94
CA HIS A 57 4.37 5.32 4.95
C HIS A 57 3.89 6.74 4.67
N THR A 58 4.13 7.21 3.44
CA THR A 58 3.59 8.50 2.99
C THR A 58 2.07 8.46 2.98
N VAL A 59 1.43 9.63 3.03
CA VAL A 59 -0.05 9.69 2.91
C VAL A 59 -0.50 9.05 1.60
N GLU A 60 0.22 9.28 0.50
CA GLU A 60 -0.08 8.67 -0.81
C GLU A 60 -0.06 7.14 -0.75
N GLU A 61 0.95 6.54 -0.12
CA GLU A 61 1.01 5.07 0.05
C GLU A 61 -0.12 4.54 0.93
N LEU A 62 -0.45 5.24 2.03
CA LEU A 62 -1.52 4.80 2.94
C LEU A 62 -2.90 4.88 2.29
N VAL A 63 -3.18 6.00 1.62
CA VAL A 63 -4.40 6.21 0.85
C VAL A 63 -4.52 5.19 -0.27
N SER A 64 -3.43 4.97 -1.01
CA SER A 64 -3.42 4.01 -2.13
C SER A 64 -3.71 2.61 -1.62
N GLN A 65 -3.02 2.17 -0.56
CA GLN A 65 -3.29 0.90 0.09
C GLN A 65 -4.76 0.78 0.49
N ARG A 66 -5.32 1.82 1.10
CA ARG A 66 -6.69 1.75 1.62
C ARG A 66 -7.73 1.68 0.51
N ILE A 67 -7.64 2.55 -0.48
CA ILE A 67 -8.59 2.59 -1.61
C ILE A 67 -8.50 1.32 -2.45
N LEU A 68 -7.29 0.82 -2.72
CA LEU A 68 -7.10 -0.40 -3.49
C LEU A 68 -7.62 -1.63 -2.74
N ALA A 69 -7.36 -1.74 -1.44
CA ALA A 69 -7.89 -2.83 -0.62
C ALA A 69 -9.43 -2.83 -0.59
N GLN A 70 -10.05 -1.65 -0.42
CA GLN A 70 -11.50 -1.52 -0.48
C GLN A 70 -12.07 -1.90 -1.86
N ALA A 71 -11.40 -1.53 -2.95
CA ALA A 71 -11.78 -1.95 -4.29
C ALA A 71 -11.63 -3.47 -4.53
N CYS A 72 -10.75 -4.14 -3.79
CA CYS A 72 -10.63 -5.59 -3.75
C CYS A 72 -11.63 -6.27 -2.80
N GLY A 73 -12.47 -5.49 -2.09
CA GLY A 73 -13.50 -6.01 -1.17
C GLY A 73 -13.07 -6.09 0.30
N TYR A 74 -11.90 -5.57 0.66
CA TYR A 74 -11.40 -5.52 2.04
C TYR A 74 -11.84 -4.23 2.72
N GLU A 75 -13.10 -4.19 3.12
CA GLU A 75 -13.71 -3.04 3.78
C GLU A 75 -13.25 -2.91 5.24
N ASP A 76 -12.99 -4.02 5.93
CA ASP A 76 -12.59 -4.00 7.33
C ASP A 76 -11.09 -3.73 7.49
N LEU A 77 -10.75 -2.81 8.39
CA LEU A 77 -9.34 -2.53 8.70
C LEU A 77 -8.63 -3.73 9.32
N GLU A 78 -9.36 -4.69 9.89
CA GLU A 78 -8.76 -5.89 10.48
C GLU A 78 -8.03 -6.77 9.45
N ASP A 79 -8.53 -6.82 8.21
CA ASP A 79 -7.88 -7.57 7.13
C ASP A 79 -6.45 -7.07 6.87
N HIS A 80 -6.17 -5.80 7.18
CA HIS A 80 -4.87 -5.19 6.96
C HIS A 80 -3.76 -5.72 7.87
N ASP A 81 -4.07 -6.50 8.91
CA ASP A 81 -3.04 -7.23 9.67
C ASP A 81 -2.47 -8.42 8.86
N VAL A 82 -3.25 -8.97 7.92
CA VAL A 82 -2.82 -10.01 6.97
C VAL A 82 -2.35 -9.37 5.66
N LEU A 83 -3.13 -8.44 5.09
CA LEU A 83 -2.80 -7.79 3.81
C LEU A 83 -1.48 -7.02 3.85
N ARG A 84 -0.97 -6.69 5.03
CA ARG A 84 0.31 -5.98 5.15
C ARG A 84 1.51 -6.76 4.57
N ASP A 85 1.33 -8.06 4.34
CA ASP A 85 2.32 -9.00 3.81
C ASP A 85 2.16 -9.26 2.31
N ASP A 86 1.07 -8.76 1.71
CA ASP A 86 0.80 -8.94 0.29
C ASP A 86 1.71 -8.03 -0.55
N ALA A 87 2.68 -8.65 -1.21
CA ALA A 87 3.67 -7.94 -2.04
C ALA A 87 3.05 -7.32 -3.30
N LEU A 88 1.96 -7.88 -3.81
CA LEU A 88 1.26 -7.36 -4.98
C LEU A 88 0.50 -6.08 -4.62
N LEU A 89 -0.24 -6.10 -3.52
CA LEU A 89 -0.91 -4.92 -2.97
C LEU A 89 0.12 -3.86 -2.56
N ALA A 90 1.26 -4.26 -1.98
CA ALA A 90 2.34 -3.34 -1.64
C ALA A 90 2.84 -2.58 -2.87
N MET A 91 3.16 -3.31 -3.93
CA MET A 91 3.59 -2.74 -5.19
C MET A 91 2.51 -1.84 -5.82
N ALA A 92 1.25 -2.29 -5.82
CA ALA A 92 0.12 -1.52 -6.31
C ALA A 92 -0.10 -0.22 -5.54
N SER A 93 0.24 -0.19 -4.25
CA SER A 93 0.16 0.97 -3.37
C SER A 93 1.40 1.88 -3.45
N GLY A 94 2.31 1.65 -4.39
CA GLY A 94 3.51 2.47 -4.60
C GLY A 94 4.71 2.08 -3.72
N LYS A 95 4.65 0.96 -2.98
CA LYS A 95 5.79 0.52 -2.16
C LYS A 95 6.94 0.02 -3.01
N ARG A 96 8.06 0.76 -2.99
CA ARG A 96 9.32 0.34 -3.63
C ARG A 96 9.85 -0.96 -3.01
N ASP A 97 9.82 -1.06 -1.69
CA ASP A 97 10.12 -2.29 -0.97
C ASP A 97 8.81 -3.09 -0.79
N ALA A 98 8.50 -3.93 -1.77
CA ALA A 98 7.28 -4.74 -1.78
C ALA A 98 7.32 -5.90 -0.76
N THR A 99 8.47 -6.19 -0.16
CA THR A 99 8.62 -7.26 0.84
C THR A 99 8.73 -6.71 2.26
N GLY A 100 8.98 -5.41 2.42
CA GLY A 100 9.13 -4.77 3.72
C GLY A 100 10.42 -5.17 4.43
N GLU A 101 11.41 -5.74 3.75
CA GLU A 101 12.66 -6.17 4.39
C GLU A 101 13.53 -4.99 4.83
N GLY A 102 13.41 -3.86 4.12
CA GLY A 102 14.11 -2.60 4.39
C GLY A 102 13.48 -1.74 5.48
N ARG A 103 12.42 -2.20 6.14
CA ARG A 103 11.72 -1.46 7.21
C ARG A 103 12.68 -1.10 8.35
N ARG A 104 12.53 0.12 8.88
CA ARG A 104 13.47 0.70 9.87
C ARG A 104 13.47 -0.10 11.17
N ARG A 105 12.28 -0.46 11.65
CA ARG A 105 12.09 -1.21 12.89
C ARG A 105 12.14 -2.71 12.61
N LYS A 106 12.97 -3.44 13.36
CA LYS A 106 13.12 -4.90 13.20
C LYS A 106 11.78 -5.66 13.24
N ARG A 107 10.87 -5.26 14.13
CA ARG A 107 9.54 -5.88 14.28
C ARG A 107 8.59 -5.65 13.10
N ASP A 108 8.87 -4.63 12.28
CA ASP A 108 8.04 -4.26 11.13
C ASP A 108 8.61 -4.84 9.83
N ARG A 109 9.78 -5.52 9.88
CA ARG A 109 10.39 -6.14 8.69
C ARG A 109 9.59 -7.35 8.25
N GLY A 110 9.47 -7.51 6.94
CA GLY A 110 8.59 -8.50 6.31
C GLY A 110 7.15 -8.00 6.07
N HIS A 111 6.80 -6.83 6.62
CA HIS A 111 5.49 -6.20 6.51
C HIS A 111 5.63 -4.90 5.67
N ALA A 112 5.43 -4.99 4.36
CA ALA A 112 5.65 -3.87 3.44
C ALA A 112 4.65 -2.72 3.63
N LEU A 113 3.41 -3.09 3.94
CA LEU A 113 2.25 -2.24 4.01
C LEU A 113 1.90 -1.88 5.46
N ALA A 114 0.99 -0.92 5.65
CA ALA A 114 0.54 -0.52 6.97
C ALA A 114 -0.47 -1.54 7.51
N GLY A 115 -0.32 -1.92 8.78
CA GLY A 115 -1.32 -2.73 9.50
C GLY A 115 -2.51 -1.90 10.00
N LYS A 116 -3.50 -2.57 10.61
CA LYS A 116 -4.79 -1.96 10.96
C LYS A 116 -4.69 -0.70 11.79
N SER A 117 -3.83 -0.69 12.83
CA SER A 117 -3.70 0.46 13.73
C SER A 117 -3.16 1.71 13.05
N THR A 118 -2.34 1.56 12.01
CA THR A 118 -1.78 2.71 11.28
C THR A 118 -2.82 3.32 10.36
N LEU A 119 -3.63 2.50 9.68
CA LEU A 119 -4.74 2.97 8.87
C LEU A 119 -5.86 3.55 9.73
N ASN A 120 -6.13 2.95 10.89
CA ASN A 120 -7.12 3.48 11.83
C ASN A 120 -6.74 4.89 12.31
N ARG A 121 -5.45 5.15 12.55
CA ARG A 121 -4.97 6.51 12.83
C ARG A 121 -5.18 7.44 11.63
N LEU A 122 -4.96 6.99 10.39
CA LEU A 122 -5.24 7.83 9.21
C LEU A 122 -6.72 8.23 9.15
N GLU A 123 -7.64 7.28 9.38
CA GLU A 123 -9.08 7.48 9.21
C GLU A 123 -9.76 8.21 10.39
N LEU A 124 -9.26 8.00 11.61
CA LEU A 124 -9.90 8.52 12.83
C LEU A 124 -9.17 9.70 13.47
N THR A 125 -8.09 10.24 12.86
CA THR A 125 -7.43 11.43 13.40
C THR A 125 -8.39 12.62 13.35
N PRO A 126 -8.74 13.22 14.51
CA PRO A 126 -9.63 14.37 14.51
C PRO A 126 -8.90 15.61 13.97
N THR A 127 -9.67 16.57 13.44
CA THR A 127 -9.13 17.79 12.81
C THR A 127 -8.31 18.68 13.75
N ASN A 128 -8.39 18.46 15.06
CA ASN A 128 -7.68 19.20 16.10
C ASN A 128 -6.61 18.36 16.83
N ALA A 129 -6.23 17.20 16.31
CA ALA A 129 -5.12 16.42 16.87
C ALA A 129 -3.80 17.21 16.73
N THR A 130 -3.13 17.44 17.86
CA THR A 130 -1.81 18.09 17.97
C THR A 130 -0.70 17.09 18.21
#